data_AF-A0A4Q5RIK9-F1
#
_entry.id   AF-A0A4Q5RIK9-F1
#
_cell.length_a   1.000
_cell.length_b   1.000
_cell.length_c   1.000
_cell.angle_alpha   90.00
_cell.angle_beta   90.00
_cell.angle_gamma   90.00
#
_symmetry.space_group_name_H-M   'P 1'
#
loop_
_entity.id
_entity.type
_entity.pdbx_description
1 polymer ?
#
loop_
_entity_poly.entity_id
_entity_poly.type
_entity_poly.pdbx_seq_one_letter_code
_entity_poly.pdbx_strand_id
1 'polypeptide(L)'
;GASDNQIREMFFFRGVSITLRGLLIGNALALGLCAVQYYFRVIPLDPENYYMDRVPIAWDVTMILILNAATLAASALAVIIPTYLIARIKPMVAIRFD
;
A
#
# COMPACT_ATOMS: atom_id res chain seq x y z
N GLY A 1 -32.73 11.37 7.18
CA GLY A 1 -31.84 10.47 6.41
C GLY A 1 -30.52 11.17 6.18
N ALA A 2 -29.42 10.43 6.05
CA ALA A 2 -28.12 11.02 5.73
C ALA A 2 -28.13 11.58 4.29
N SER A 3 -27.47 12.72 4.09
CA SER A 3 -27.26 13.29 2.74
C SER A 3 -26.16 12.53 1.99
N ASP A 4 -26.21 12.55 0.66
CA ASP A 4 -25.20 11.90 -0.19
C ASP A 4 -23.77 12.37 0.11
N ASN A 5 -23.61 13.65 0.50
CA ASN A 5 -22.32 14.18 0.94
C ASN A 5 -21.81 13.52 2.23
N GLN A 6 -22.69 13.30 3.21
CA GLN A 6 -22.31 12.62 4.47
C GLN A 6 -21.89 11.17 4.21
N ILE A 7 -22.57 10.48 3.29
CA ILE A 7 -22.20 9.10 2.92
C ILE A 7 -20.82 9.09 2.24
N ARG A 8 -20.58 9.99 1.27
CA ARG A 8 -19.29 10.07 0.56
C ARG A 8 -18.13 10.39 1.51
N GLU A 9 -18.34 11.32 2.43
CA GLU A 9 -17.34 11.70 3.42
C GLU A 9 -17.01 10.54 4.37
N MET A 10 -18.03 9.80 4.84
CA MET A 10 -17.82 8.62 5.68
C MET A 10 -16.98 7.55 4.96
N PHE A 11 -17.29 7.25 3.69
CA PHE A 11 -16.51 6.29 2.90
C PHE A 11 -15.06 6.74 2.70
N PHE A 12 -14.85 8.02 2.42
CA PHE A 12 -13.51 8.58 2.26
C PHE A 12 -12.67 8.44 3.53
N PHE A 13 -13.19 8.87 4.69
CA PHE A 13 -12.48 8.76 5.97
C PHE A 13 -12.21 7.30 6.36
N ARG A 14 -13.15 6.39 6.09
CA ARG A 14 -12.95 4.94 6.30
C ARG A 14 -11.82 4.40 5.42
N GLY A 15 -11.82 4.74 4.13
CA GLY A 15 -10.78 4.32 3.19
C GLY A 15 -9.39 4.82 3.61
N VAL A 16 -9.27 6.12 3.92
CA VAL A 16 -8.01 6.71 4.40
C VAL A 16 -7.53 6.03 5.68
N SER A 17 -8.42 5.76 6.63
CA SER A 17 -8.06 5.12 7.90
C SER A 17 -7.51 3.70 7.70
N ILE A 18 -8.10 2.91 6.81
CA ILE A 18 -7.63 1.55 6.49
C ILE A 18 -6.25 1.61 5.84
N THR A 19 -6.07 2.49 4.85
CA THR A 19 -4.78 2.66 4.16
C THR A 19 -3.67 3.07 5.12
N LEU A 20 -3.92 4.05 6.00
CA LEU A 20 -2.94 4.49 6.99
C LEU A 20 -2.55 3.38 7.97
N ARG A 21 -3.53 2.63 8.48
CA ARG A 21 -3.26 1.50 9.38
C ARG A 21 -2.44 0.41 8.70
N GLY A 22 -2.78 0.06 7.46
CA GLY A 22 -2.02 -0.90 6.67
C GLY A 22 -0.58 -0.47 6.47
N LEU A 23 -0.36 0.81 6.15
CA LEU A 23 0.97 1.38 5.96
C LEU A 23 1.79 1.37 7.25
N LEU A 24 1.19 1.76 8.39
CA LEU A 24 1.88 1.73 9.69
C LEU A 24 2.30 0.31 10.08
N ILE A 25 1.38 -0.66 9.99
CA ILE A 25 1.67 -2.07 10.33
C ILE A 25 2.71 -2.65 9.37
N GLY A 26 2.58 -2.38 8.07
CA GLY A 26 3.53 -2.83 7.06
C GLY A 26 4.94 -2.28 7.29
N ASN A 27 5.07 -0.99 7.60
CA ASN A 27 6.36 -0.39 7.93
C ASN A 27 6.94 -0.96 9.22
N ALA A 28 6.12 -1.13 10.26
CA ALA A 28 6.58 -1.71 11.52
C ALA A 28 7.13 -3.13 11.31
N LEU A 29 6.42 -3.96 10.54
CA LEU A 29 6.87 -5.31 10.18
C LEU A 29 8.13 -5.28 9.31
N ALA A 30 8.16 -4.48 8.24
CA ALA A 30 9.29 -4.39 7.33
C ALA A 30 10.57 -3.91 8.04
N LEU A 31 10.47 -2.81 8.79
CA LEU A 31 11.60 -2.26 9.56
C LEU A 31 12.00 -3.23 10.68
N GLY A 32 11.05 -3.92 11.31
CA GLY A 32 11.33 -4.96 12.30
C GLY A 32 12.14 -6.12 11.70
N LEU A 33 11.72 -6.63 10.54
CA LEU A 33 12.45 -7.68 9.82
C LEU A 33 13.85 -7.20 9.38
N CYS A 34 13.95 -5.96 8.89
CA CYS A 34 15.23 -5.35 8.55
C CYS A 34 16.14 -5.24 9.77
N ALA A 35 15.61 -4.84 10.94
CA ALA A 35 16.38 -4.78 12.17
C ALA A 35 16.85 -6.17 12.61
N VAL A 36 15.97 -7.18 12.57
CA VAL A 36 16.33 -8.56 12.91
C VAL A 36 17.45 -9.07 12.00
N GLN A 37 17.35 -8.88 10.69
CA GLN A 37 18.41 -9.27 9.76
C GLN A 37 19.70 -8.47 9.98
N TYR A 38 19.61 -7.18 10.32
CA TYR A 38 20.79 -6.34 10.57
C TYR A 38 21.58 -6.78 11.81
N TYR A 39 20.88 -7.06 12.93
CA TYR A 39 21.52 -7.43 14.20
C TYR A 39 21.88 -8.91 14.28
N PHE A 40 20.96 -9.80 13.90
CA PHE A 40 21.13 -11.24 14.07
C PHE A 40 21.71 -11.94 12.85
N ARG A 41 21.78 -11.25 11.70
CA ARG A 41 22.33 -11.78 10.43
C ARG A 41 21.76 -13.15 10.09
N VAL A 42 20.45 -13.29 10.26
CA VAL A 42 19.71 -14.56 10.13
C VAL A 42 19.92 -15.20 8.76
N ILE A 43 20.09 -14.39 7.71
CA ILE A 43 20.37 -14.82 6.35
C ILE A 43 21.84 -14.50 6.02
N PRO A 44 22.77 -15.48 6.13
CA PRO A 44 24.14 -15.34 5.63
C PRO A 44 24.18 -15.47 4.10
N LEU A 45 25.15 -14.83 3.46
CA LEU A 45 25.48 -15.10 2.06
C LEU A 45 26.76 -15.92 1.98
N ASP A 46 26.83 -16.77 0.97
CA ASP A 46 28.04 -17.52 0.64
C ASP A 46 29.05 -16.58 -0.06
N PRO A 47 30.18 -16.25 0.59
CA PRO A 47 31.13 -15.28 0.08
C PRO A 47 31.86 -15.74 -1.19
N GLU A 48 31.81 -17.04 -1.52
CA GLU A 48 32.35 -17.56 -2.78
C GLU A 48 31.51 -17.15 -4.00
N ASN A 49 30.18 -17.02 -3.80
CA ASN A 49 29.23 -16.69 -4.86
C ASN A 49 28.80 -15.21 -4.83
N TYR A 50 28.86 -14.57 -3.68
CA TYR A 50 28.51 -13.17 -3.48
C TYR A 50 29.65 -12.46 -2.77
N TYR A 51 30.21 -11.40 -3.35
CA TYR A 51 31.32 -10.61 -2.78
C TYR A 51 31.07 -9.99 -1.38
N MET A 52 29.99 -10.37 -0.69
CA MET A 52 29.62 -9.92 0.65
C MET A 52 29.19 -11.09 1.53
N ASP A 53 29.59 -11.03 2.80
CA ASP A 53 29.30 -11.99 3.86
C ASP A 53 27.82 -11.98 4.33
N ARG A 54 27.07 -10.95 3.97
CA ARG A 54 25.67 -10.73 4.39
C ARG A 54 24.92 -9.75 3.50
N VAL A 55 23.58 -9.76 3.57
CA VAL A 55 22.74 -8.78 2.87
C VAL A 55 22.90 -7.44 3.62
N PRO A 56 23.52 -6.41 3.02
CA PRO A 56 23.63 -5.12 3.68
C PRO A 56 22.27 -4.45 3.72
N ILE A 57 21.82 -4.06 4.91
CA ILE A 57 20.60 -3.26 5.08
C ILE A 57 21.02 -1.80 5.20
N ALA A 58 20.65 -1.01 4.20
CA ALA A 58 20.84 0.44 4.19
C ALA A 58 19.60 1.12 4.80
N TRP A 59 19.80 1.83 5.90
CA TRP A 59 18.74 2.61 6.56
C TRP A 59 18.60 3.99 5.90
N ASP A 60 18.22 4.00 4.63
CA ASP A 60 18.00 5.24 3.89
C ASP A 60 16.55 5.73 4.07
N VAL A 61 16.39 6.80 4.85
CA VAL A 61 15.10 7.43 5.12
C VAL A 61 14.43 7.94 3.84
N THR A 62 15.20 8.44 2.89
CA THR A 62 14.70 8.92 1.58
C THR A 62 14.07 7.76 0.82
N MET A 63 14.74 6.62 0.78
CA MET A 63 14.24 5.41 0.12
C MET A 63 12.96 4.90 0.80
N ILE A 64 12.92 4.90 2.13
CA ILE A 64 11.73 4.51 2.90
C ILE A 64 10.55 5.44 2.58
N LEU A 65 10.77 6.76 2.51
CA LEU A 65 9.72 7.72 2.15
C LEU A 65 9.23 7.54 0.71
N ILE A 66 10.14 7.33 -0.24
CA ILE A 66 9.79 7.08 -1.65
C ILE A 66 8.97 5.79 -1.78
N LEU A 67 9.37 4.70 -1.12
CA LEU A 67 8.64 3.44 -1.12
C LEU A 67 7.23 3.59 -0.55
N ASN A 68 7.08 4.33 0.55
CA ASN A 68 5.77 4.62 1.13
C ASN A 68 4.89 5.45 0.18
N ALA A 69 5.45 6.50 -0.41
CA ALA A 69 4.74 7.32 -1.40
C ALA A 69 4.31 6.50 -2.62
N ALA A 70 5.20 5.66 -3.15
CA ALA A 70 4.90 4.76 -4.27
C ALA A 70 3.81 3.74 -3.91
N THR A 71 3.84 3.18 -2.71
CA THR A 71 2.83 2.23 -2.23
C THR A 71 1.45 2.89 -2.07
N LEU A 72 1.41 4.12 -1.54
CA LEU A 72 0.19 4.92 -1.47
C LEU A 72 -0.37 5.23 -2.86
N ALA A 73 0.50 5.64 -3.79
CA ALA A 73 0.11 5.90 -5.17
C ALA A 73 -0.44 4.64 -5.85
N ALA A 74 0.25 3.50 -5.73
CA ALA A 74 -0.17 2.24 -6.32
C ALA A 74 -1.50 1.74 -5.77
N SER A 75 -1.69 1.81 -4.44
CA SER A 75 -2.97 1.43 -3.82
C SER A 75 -4.12 2.37 -4.19
N ALA A 76 -3.87 3.68 -4.27
CA ALA A 76 -4.86 4.64 -4.76
C ALA A 76 -5.25 4.37 -6.21
N LEU A 77 -4.28 4.10 -7.09
CA LEU A 77 -4.53 3.73 -8.49
C LEU A 77 -5.35 2.44 -8.59
N ALA A 78 -5.05 1.43 -7.77
CA ALA A 78 -5.78 0.17 -7.74
C ALA A 78 -7.27 0.35 -7.37
N VAL A 79 -7.62 1.41 -6.64
CA VAL A 79 -9.02 1.76 -6.32
C VAL A 79 -9.62 2.67 -7.40
N ILE A 80 -8.90 3.70 -7.83
CA ILE A 80 -9.40 4.73 -8.75
C ILE A 80 -9.64 4.15 -10.15
N ILE A 81 -8.73 3.32 -10.67
CA ILE A 81 -8.85 2.73 -12.02
C ILE A 81 -10.16 1.94 -12.17
N PRO A 82 -10.47 0.92 -11.34
CA PRO A 82 -11.72 0.18 -11.49
C PRO A 82 -12.95 1.06 -11.19
N THR A 83 -12.87 1.98 -10.22
CA THR A 83 -13.97 2.91 -9.92
C THR A 83 -14.32 3.77 -11.14
N TYR A 84 -13.31 4.28 -11.84
CA TYR A 84 -13.48 5.11 -13.02
C TYR A 84 -13.96 4.30 -14.24
N LEU A 85 -13.48 3.07 -14.40
CA LEU A 85 -13.97 2.14 -15.42
C LEU A 85 -15.45 1.82 -15.21
N ILE A 86 -15.87 1.50 -13.98
CA ILE A 86 -17.26 1.17 -13.65
C ILE A 86 -18.17 2.40 -13.84
N ALA A 87 -17.74 3.59 -13.42
CA ALA A 87 -18.52 4.82 -13.62
C ALA A 87 -18.76 5.17 -15.10
N ARG A 88 -17.90 4.69 -16.01
CA ARG A 88 -18.06 4.85 -17.46
C ARG A 88 -18.94 3.77 -18.10
N ILE A 89 -19.25 2.68 -17.41
CA ILE A 89 -20.28 1.72 -17.83
C ILE A 89 -21.61 2.46 -17.71
N LYS A 90 -22.11 2.96 -18.84
CA LYS A 90 -23.34 3.74 -18.92
C LYS A 90 -24.47 3.03 -18.14
N PRO A 91 -25.22 3.71 -17.25
CA PRO A 91 -26.49 3.22 -16.73
C PRO A 91 -27.57 3.33 -17.82
N MET A 92 -27.31 2.78 -19.00
CA MET A 92 -28.27 2.71 -20.09
C MET A 92 -28.71 1.25 -20.18
N VAL A 93 -30.01 1.04 -19.95
CA VAL A 93 -30.76 -0.19 -20.24
C VAL A 93 -30.74 -1.29 -19.16
N ALA A 94 -31.24 -0.96 -17.96
CA ALA A 94 -31.91 -1.96 -17.11
C ALA A 94 -33.25 -1.44 -16.54
N ILE A 95 -33.80 -0.38 -17.13
CA ILE A 95 -35.20 -0.02 -16.95
C ILE A 95 -35.94 -0.53 -18.19
N ARG A 96 -36.13 -1.86 -18.26
CA ARG A 96 -37.30 -2.40 -18.94
C ARG A 96 -38.43 -2.24 -17.94
N PHE A 97 -39.24 -1.21 -18.13
CA PHE A 97 -40.60 -1.24 -17.62
C PHE A 97 -41.33 -2.37 -18.37
N ASP A 98 -42.12 -3.16 -17.64
CA ASP A 98 -43.17 -4.01 -18.23
C ASP A 98 -44.09 -3.19 -19.14
#